data_AF-A0A0B2QBF5-F1
#
_entry.id   AF-A0A0B2QBF5-F1
#
_cell.length_a   1.000
_cell.length_b   1.000
_cell.length_c   1.000
_cell.angle_alpha   90.00
_cell.angle_beta   90.00
_cell.angle_gamma   90.00
#
_symmetry.space_group_name_H-M   'P 1'
#
loop_
_entity.id
_entity.type
_entity.pdbx_description
1 polymer ?
#
loop_
_entity_poly.entity_id
_entity_poly.type
_entity_poly.pdbx_seq_one_letter_code
_entity_poly.pdbx_strand_id
1 'polypeptide(L)'
;MKLSTSGLGQHGHEGTRVVYFPQGHSEQVAATTNREIDGHIPNYPSLPPQLICQLHNVTMHVDVETDEVYAQMTLQPLTPQEMHDLVDSMVERLRTLSRKSDGQFIVVDLRVEMLDKKGCQGRDSEKEESCFNAQEVAVFLRKIGFEKDTTIYVTQSRWDESLDSLKDLFPKTYTKESIIPADKKKRYLDSMMLSKMYPFGNFSVMA
;
A
#
# COMPACT_ATOMS: atom_id res chain seq x y z
N MET A 1 9.44 18.93 -11.62
CA MET A 1 8.76 18.77 -10.32
C MET A 1 9.85 18.64 -9.26
N LYS A 2 10.06 19.64 -8.39
CA LYS A 2 11.03 19.57 -7.28
C LYS A 2 10.38 18.76 -6.15
N LEU A 3 10.87 17.56 -5.86
CA LEU A 3 10.46 16.79 -4.68
C LEU A 3 11.62 16.86 -3.67
N SER A 4 11.39 17.46 -2.52
CA SER A 4 12.37 17.48 -1.43
C SER A 4 12.41 16.07 -0.82
N THR A 5 13.59 15.47 -0.83
CA THR A 5 13.82 14.08 -0.47
C THR A 5 13.87 13.92 1.05
N SER A 6 12.72 13.98 1.72
CA SER A 6 12.59 13.57 3.12
C SER A 6 11.83 12.24 3.30
N GLY A 7 11.35 11.63 2.21
CA GLY A 7 10.62 10.34 2.25
C GLY A 7 10.99 9.29 1.21
N LEU A 8 11.88 9.59 0.26
CA LEU A 8 12.36 8.64 -0.75
C LEU A 8 13.80 8.22 -0.43
N GLY A 9 13.93 7.41 0.62
CA GLY A 9 15.19 6.71 0.89
C GLY A 9 15.54 5.77 -0.27
N GLN A 10 16.49 6.19 -1.11
CA GLN A 10 17.44 5.36 -1.85
C GLN A 10 16.97 4.38 -2.96
N HIS A 11 15.70 4.27 -3.37
CA HIS A 11 15.27 3.17 -4.28
C HIS A 11 14.35 3.52 -5.48
N GLY A 12 14.28 4.77 -5.93
CA GLY A 12 13.47 5.11 -7.11
C GLY A 12 14.19 4.83 -8.44
N HIS A 13 14.01 3.63 -9.04
CA HIS A 13 14.49 3.33 -10.39
C HIS A 13 13.40 3.57 -11.46
N GLU A 14 13.81 3.82 -12.72
CA GLU A 14 12.86 3.95 -13.83
C GLU A 14 11.92 2.73 -13.92
N GLY A 15 10.63 3.00 -14.15
CA GLY A 15 9.57 2.00 -14.17
C GLY A 15 8.88 1.76 -12.83
N THR A 16 9.43 2.28 -11.72
CA THR A 16 8.82 2.18 -10.38
C THR A 16 7.48 2.92 -10.33
N ARG A 17 6.46 2.36 -9.68
CA ARG A 17 5.20 3.08 -9.42
C ARG A 17 5.27 3.86 -8.11
N VAL A 18 4.82 5.12 -8.13
CA VAL A 18 4.78 6.01 -6.97
C VAL A 18 3.37 6.58 -6.79
N VAL A 19 3.01 6.97 -5.57
CA VAL A 19 1.81 7.78 -5.34
C VAL A 19 2.25 9.24 -5.24
N TYR A 20 1.68 10.06 -6.11
CA TYR A 20 1.85 11.50 -6.11
C TYR A 20 0.65 12.17 -5.43
N PHE A 21 0.94 13.06 -4.48
CA PHE A 21 -0.06 13.84 -3.74
C PHE A 21 0.01 15.31 -4.21
N PRO A 22 -0.91 15.77 -5.08
CA PRO A 22 -0.88 17.14 -5.60
C PRO A 22 -0.94 18.21 -4.51
N GLN A 23 -1.67 17.94 -3.42
CA GLN A 23 -1.79 18.87 -2.30
C GLN A 23 -0.45 19.03 -1.57
N GLY A 24 0.20 17.93 -1.17
CA GLY A 24 1.50 17.97 -0.49
C GLY A 24 2.58 18.65 -1.34
N HIS A 25 2.53 18.51 -2.67
CA HIS A 25 3.41 19.25 -3.58
C HIS A 25 3.18 20.77 -3.48
N SER A 26 1.92 21.19 -3.48
CA SER A 26 1.54 22.60 -3.41
C SER A 26 1.97 23.24 -2.08
N GLU A 27 1.82 22.50 -0.99
CA GLU A 27 2.32 22.86 0.34
C GLU A 27 3.86 23.03 0.34
N GLN A 28 4.60 22.07 -0.23
CA GLN A 28 6.06 22.16 -0.33
C GLN A 28 6.52 23.39 -1.13
N VAL A 29 5.85 23.70 -2.24
CA VAL A 29 6.14 24.90 -3.06
C VAL A 29 5.83 26.17 -2.28
N ALA A 30 4.72 26.22 -1.54
CA ALA A 30 4.36 27.39 -0.73
C ALA A 30 5.40 27.67 0.37
N ALA A 31 5.86 26.63 1.06
CA ALA A 31 6.89 26.72 2.10
C ALA A 31 8.23 27.26 1.56
N THR A 32 8.72 26.70 0.44
CA THR A 32 10.02 27.11 -0.15
C THR A 32 10.01 28.50 -0.78
N THR A 33 8.85 29.01 -1.20
CA THR A 33 8.71 30.35 -1.81
C THR A 33 8.30 31.42 -0.81
N ASN A 34 8.27 31.09 0.50
CA ASN A 34 7.84 31.97 1.58
C ASN A 34 6.43 32.58 1.35
N ARG A 35 5.59 31.86 0.60
CA ARG A 35 4.23 32.27 0.20
C ARG A 35 3.15 31.88 1.20
N GLU A 36 3.51 31.18 2.27
CA GLU A 36 2.58 30.87 3.38
C GLU A 36 1.97 32.13 3.99
N ILE A 37 2.70 33.26 3.94
CA ILE A 37 2.32 34.55 4.50
C ILE A 37 1.17 35.22 3.70
N ASP A 38 0.93 34.83 2.44
CA ASP A 38 -0.18 35.32 1.59
C ASP A 38 -1.38 34.35 1.52
N GLY A 39 -1.34 33.28 2.35
CA GLY A 39 -2.52 32.69 2.97
C GLY A 39 -3.41 31.73 2.18
N HIS A 40 -3.18 31.47 0.88
CA HIS A 40 -4.03 30.51 0.16
C HIS A 40 -3.25 29.50 -0.69
N ILE A 41 -3.15 28.26 -0.19
CA ILE A 41 -2.79 27.11 -1.01
C ILE A 41 -3.96 26.85 -1.99
N PRO A 42 -3.72 26.87 -3.31
CA PRO A 42 -4.78 26.61 -4.28
C PRO A 42 -5.36 25.21 -4.08
N ASN A 43 -6.69 25.14 -3.97
CA ASN A 43 -7.39 23.86 -4.01
C ASN A 43 -7.57 23.44 -5.48
N TYR A 44 -7.32 22.17 -5.76
CA TYR A 44 -7.48 21.59 -7.09
C TYR A 44 -8.62 20.56 -7.09
N PRO A 45 -9.90 21.00 -7.04
CA PRO A 45 -11.04 20.09 -6.90
C PRO A 45 -11.22 19.14 -8.09
N SER A 46 -10.62 19.45 -9.24
CA SER A 46 -10.61 18.61 -10.44
C SER A 46 -9.49 17.57 -10.46
N LEU A 47 -8.53 17.64 -9.53
CA LEU A 47 -7.46 16.67 -9.41
C LEU A 47 -7.80 15.62 -8.33
N PRO A 48 -7.58 14.33 -8.60
CA PRO A 48 -7.62 13.32 -7.56
C PRO A 48 -6.64 13.66 -6.42
N PRO A 49 -7.00 13.42 -5.15
CA PRO A 49 -6.11 13.69 -3.99
C PRO A 49 -4.83 12.85 -4.02
N GLN A 50 -4.84 11.74 -4.77
CA GLN A 50 -3.70 10.87 -5.00
C GLN A 50 -3.72 10.32 -6.42
N LEU A 51 -2.55 10.26 -7.04
CA LEU A 51 -2.34 9.68 -8.36
C LEU A 51 -1.32 8.57 -8.26
N ILE A 52 -1.64 7.37 -8.75
CA ILE A 52 -0.59 6.37 -8.97
C ILE A 52 0.09 6.74 -10.29
N CYS A 53 1.40 6.92 -10.26
CA CYS A 53 2.21 7.26 -11.42
C CYS A 53 3.31 6.23 -11.64
N GLN A 54 3.74 6.05 -12.89
CA GLN A 54 4.99 5.39 -13.23
C GLN A 54 6.11 6.44 -13.31
N LEU A 55 7.17 6.21 -12.53
CA LEU A 55 8.40 6.99 -12.56
C LEU A 55 9.16 6.70 -13.85
N HIS A 56 9.28 7.70 -14.71
CA HIS A 56 9.99 7.59 -15.98
C HIS A 56 11.46 7.94 -15.87
N ASN A 57 11.79 8.96 -15.08
CA ASN A 57 13.16 9.44 -14.93
C ASN A 57 13.34 10.15 -13.59
N VAL A 58 14.54 10.07 -13.02
CA VAL A 58 15.00 10.85 -11.88
C VAL A 58 16.34 11.50 -12.24
N THR A 59 16.42 12.82 -12.11
CA THR A 59 17.68 13.56 -12.26
C THR A 59 17.97 14.34 -10.98
N MET A 60 19.20 14.26 -10.50
CA MET A 60 19.66 15.03 -9.34
C MET A 60 20.28 16.35 -9.81
N HIS A 61 19.95 17.42 -9.10
CA HIS A 61 20.43 18.77 -9.37
C HIS A 61 20.90 19.40 -8.07
N VAL A 62 21.80 20.38 -8.18
CA VAL A 62 22.23 21.22 -7.06
C VAL A 62 21.99 22.67 -7.49
N ASP A 63 21.27 23.41 -6.66
CA ASP A 63 21.13 24.84 -6.83
C ASP A 63 22.45 25.52 -6.43
N VAL A 64 23.10 26.20 -7.37
CA VAL A 64 24.42 26.78 -7.16
C VAL A 64 24.40 28.01 -6.24
N GLU A 65 23.24 28.64 -6.07
CA GLU A 65 23.11 29.82 -5.21
C GLU A 65 22.81 29.43 -3.77
N THR A 66 21.98 28.41 -3.56
CA THR A 66 21.53 27.98 -2.22
C THR A 66 22.23 26.73 -1.69
N ASP A 67 23.07 26.07 -2.51
CA ASP A 67 23.68 24.76 -2.24
C ASP A 67 22.64 23.66 -1.93
N GLU A 68 21.39 23.87 -2.38
CA GLU A 68 20.29 22.95 -2.17
C GLU A 68 20.30 21.83 -3.21
N VAL A 69 20.33 20.58 -2.74
CA VAL A 69 20.20 19.39 -3.60
C VAL A 69 18.72 19.05 -3.78
N TYR A 70 18.28 18.85 -5.02
CA TYR A 70 16.91 18.42 -5.31
C TYR A 70 16.85 17.37 -6.43
N ALA A 71 15.79 16.56 -6.39
CA ALA A 71 15.48 15.60 -7.43
C ALA A 71 14.37 16.13 -8.34
N GLN A 72 14.59 16.05 -9.65
CA GLN A 72 13.56 16.22 -10.67
C GLN A 72 13.08 14.86 -11.12
N MET A 73 11.78 14.61 -10.96
CA MET A 73 11.13 13.37 -11.36
C MET A 73 10.15 13.62 -12.50
N THR A 74 10.13 12.70 -13.48
CA THR A 74 9.11 12.63 -14.53
C THR A 74 8.15 11.51 -14.19
N LEU A 75 6.87 11.85 -14.01
CA LEU A 75 5.82 10.92 -13.59
C LEU A 75 4.76 10.81 -14.69
N GLN A 76 4.39 9.58 -15.06
CA GLN A 76 3.23 9.32 -15.91
C GLN A 76 2.09 8.77 -15.07
N PRO A 77 0.96 9.48 -14.91
CA PRO A 77 -0.21 8.95 -14.25
C PRO A 77 -0.71 7.68 -14.92
N LEU A 78 -1.12 6.72 -14.10
CA LEU A 78 -1.74 5.50 -14.58
C LEU A 78 -3.20 5.75 -14.89
N THR A 79 -3.66 5.14 -15.96
CA THR A 79 -5.07 5.19 -16.31
C THR A 79 -5.89 4.38 -15.29
N PRO A 80 -7.14 4.76 -15.02
CA PRO A 80 -8.03 3.95 -14.20
C PRO A 80 -8.16 2.50 -14.70
N GLN A 81 -8.09 2.30 -16.02
CA GLN A 81 -8.18 0.98 -16.64
C GLN A 81 -6.97 0.10 -16.28
N GLU A 82 -5.74 0.62 -16.38
CA GLU A 82 -4.54 -0.12 -15.98
C GLU A 82 -4.57 -0.52 -14.50
N MET A 83 -5.21 0.29 -13.65
CA MET A 83 -5.41 -0.05 -12.25
C MET A 83 -6.39 -1.20 -12.10
N HIS A 84 -7.59 -1.10 -12.71
CA HIS A 84 -8.60 -2.16 -12.65
C HIS A 84 -8.09 -3.50 -13.20
N ASP A 85 -7.39 -3.50 -14.33
CA ASP A 85 -6.84 -4.72 -14.96
C ASP A 85 -5.88 -5.49 -14.04
N LEU A 86 -5.24 -4.80 -13.07
CA LEU A 86 -4.42 -5.47 -12.06
C LEU A 86 -5.26 -6.13 -11.00
N VAL A 87 -6.21 -5.36 -10.45
CA VAL A 87 -7.10 -5.82 -9.39
C VAL A 87 -7.81 -7.06 -9.89
N ASP A 88 -8.37 -6.99 -11.10
CA ASP A 88 -9.07 -8.09 -11.74
C ASP A 88 -8.15 -9.30 -11.91
N SER A 89 -6.90 -9.10 -12.35
CA SER A 89 -5.94 -10.20 -12.47
C SER A 89 -5.54 -10.83 -11.13
N MET A 90 -5.49 -10.04 -10.06
CA MET A 90 -5.22 -10.55 -8.71
C MET A 90 -6.41 -11.32 -8.16
N VAL A 91 -7.61 -10.75 -8.29
CA VAL A 91 -8.88 -11.37 -7.87
C VAL A 91 -9.13 -12.67 -8.62
N GLU A 92 -8.90 -12.69 -9.93
CA GLU A 92 -9.07 -13.90 -10.74
C GLU A 92 -8.09 -15.00 -10.33
N ARG A 93 -6.85 -14.63 -10.02
CA ARG A 93 -5.87 -15.58 -9.49
C ARG A 93 -6.30 -16.12 -8.13
N LEU A 94 -6.78 -15.26 -7.22
CA LEU A 94 -7.30 -15.67 -5.92
C LEU A 94 -8.49 -16.64 -6.07
N ARG A 95 -9.47 -16.31 -6.93
CA ARG A 95 -10.60 -17.19 -7.27
C ARG A 95 -10.13 -18.56 -7.80
N THR A 96 -9.11 -18.55 -8.65
CA THR A 96 -8.51 -19.79 -9.16
C THR A 96 -7.87 -20.62 -8.05
N LEU A 97 -7.20 -20.00 -7.08
CA LEU A 97 -6.59 -20.68 -5.92
C LEU A 97 -7.65 -21.19 -4.91
N SER A 98 -8.80 -20.53 -4.84
CA SER A 98 -9.97 -20.87 -4.03
C SER A 98 -11.05 -21.67 -4.76
N ARG A 99 -10.73 -22.37 -5.87
CA ARG A 99 -11.71 -23.21 -6.60
C ARG A 99 -12.47 -24.23 -5.75
N LYS A 100 -11.84 -24.72 -4.67
CA LYS A 100 -12.50 -25.66 -3.74
C LYS A 100 -13.64 -25.02 -2.93
N SER A 101 -13.54 -23.73 -2.69
CA SER A 101 -14.52 -22.91 -1.97
C SER A 101 -15.32 -22.02 -2.93
N ASP A 102 -15.58 -22.51 -4.15
CA ASP A 102 -16.31 -21.77 -5.20
C ASP A 102 -15.76 -20.36 -5.48
N GLY A 103 -14.44 -20.21 -5.41
CA GLY A 103 -13.78 -18.93 -5.60
C GLY A 103 -13.80 -18.00 -4.38
N GLN A 104 -14.37 -18.41 -3.25
CA GLN A 104 -14.42 -17.61 -2.02
C GLN A 104 -13.08 -17.62 -1.28
N PHE A 105 -12.62 -16.45 -0.85
CA PHE A 105 -11.40 -16.26 -0.07
C PHE A 105 -11.61 -15.15 0.98
N ILE A 106 -10.78 -15.15 2.02
CA ILE A 106 -10.79 -14.13 3.08
C ILE A 106 -9.67 -13.13 2.81
N VAL A 107 -9.94 -11.85 3.04
CA VAL A 107 -8.91 -10.81 3.05
C VAL A 107 -8.63 -10.42 4.50
N VAL A 108 -7.37 -10.47 4.92
CA VAL A 108 -6.92 -10.10 6.26
C VAL A 108 -5.95 -8.92 6.15
N ASP A 109 -6.24 -7.84 6.87
CA ASP A 109 -5.36 -6.68 6.97
C ASP A 109 -4.55 -6.72 8.28
N LEU A 110 -3.35 -7.30 8.22
CA LEU A 110 -2.43 -7.34 9.36
C LEU A 110 -1.49 -6.15 9.29
N ARG A 111 -1.64 -5.19 10.20
CA ARG A 111 -0.71 -4.06 10.32
C ARG A 111 0.60 -4.53 10.94
N VAL A 112 1.61 -4.75 10.11
CA VAL A 112 2.94 -5.25 10.53
C VAL A 112 3.63 -4.34 11.53
N GLU A 113 3.46 -3.01 11.42
CA GLU A 113 4.00 -2.03 12.38
C GLU A 113 3.43 -2.19 13.81
N MET A 114 2.33 -2.93 13.95
CA MET A 114 1.71 -3.26 15.24
C MET A 114 2.14 -4.65 15.78
N LEU A 115 2.77 -5.48 14.96
CA LEU A 115 3.29 -6.80 15.37
C LEU A 115 4.54 -6.68 16.27
N ASP A 116 5.29 -5.59 16.14
CA ASP A 116 6.47 -5.26 16.98
C ASP A 116 6.11 -4.66 18.35
N LYS A 117 4.84 -4.70 18.77
CA LYS A 117 4.32 -4.22 20.06
C LYS A 117 4.52 -2.73 20.39
N LYS A 118 5.15 -1.91 19.53
CA LYS A 118 5.45 -0.50 19.85
C LYS A 118 4.31 0.50 19.63
N GLY A 119 3.18 0.07 19.07
CA GLY A 119 2.04 0.95 18.76
C GLY A 119 0.71 0.63 19.44
N CYS A 120 0.60 -0.50 20.16
CA CYS A 120 -0.67 -0.99 20.72
C CYS A 120 -0.90 -0.49 22.16
N GLN A 121 -0.77 0.82 22.38
CA GLN A 121 -0.99 1.43 23.69
C GLN A 121 -2.15 2.41 23.61
N GLY A 122 -3.32 1.96 24.06
CA GLY A 122 -4.49 2.81 24.26
C GLY A 122 -4.13 3.93 25.23
N ARG A 123 -4.31 5.18 24.79
CA ARG A 123 -4.45 6.31 25.71
C ARG A 123 -5.83 6.14 26.36
N ASP A 124 -5.85 6.14 27.70
CA ASP A 124 -7.05 6.15 28.53
C ASP A 124 -8.20 6.93 27.88
N SER A 125 -9.24 6.21 27.41
CA SER A 125 -10.65 6.63 27.19
C SER A 125 -11.38 5.59 26.31
N GLU A 126 -11.93 4.54 26.93
CA GLU A 126 -13.11 3.75 26.47
C GLU A 126 -13.20 3.20 25.03
N LYS A 127 -12.10 2.91 24.33
CA LYS A 127 -12.13 1.96 23.19
C LYS A 127 -10.88 1.08 23.16
N GLU A 128 -11.05 -0.22 23.37
CA GLU A 128 -10.04 -1.23 23.05
C GLU A 128 -9.78 -1.20 21.53
N GLU A 129 -8.69 -0.57 21.08
CA GLU A 129 -8.11 -0.92 19.79
C GLU A 129 -7.29 -2.20 19.99
N SER A 130 -7.93 -3.35 19.81
CA SER A 130 -7.29 -4.66 19.89
C SER A 130 -6.42 -4.90 18.64
N CYS A 131 -5.10 -4.79 18.79
CA CYS A 131 -4.18 -5.29 17.78
C CYS A 131 -4.19 -6.82 17.80
N PHE A 132 -4.57 -7.47 16.71
CA PHE A 132 -4.45 -8.92 16.59
C PHE A 132 -3.18 -9.31 15.84
N ASN A 133 -2.44 -10.25 16.41
CA ASN A 133 -1.33 -10.89 15.69
C ASN A 133 -1.86 -12.01 14.77
N ALA A 134 -0.99 -12.50 13.88
CA ALA A 134 -1.35 -13.52 12.90
C ALA A 134 -1.89 -14.81 13.55
N GLN A 135 -1.38 -15.19 14.73
CA GLN A 135 -1.84 -16.37 15.47
C GLN A 135 -3.25 -16.20 16.01
N GLU A 136 -3.56 -15.04 16.61
CA GLU A 136 -4.89 -14.73 17.15
C GLU A 136 -5.95 -14.76 16.05
N VAL A 137 -5.66 -14.13 14.91
CA VAL A 137 -6.53 -14.17 13.73
C VAL A 137 -6.71 -15.62 13.25
N ALA A 138 -5.62 -16.39 13.14
CA ALA A 138 -5.70 -17.76 12.66
C ALA A 138 -6.56 -18.65 13.58
N VAL A 139 -6.37 -18.55 14.90
CA VAL A 139 -7.16 -19.29 15.89
C VAL A 139 -8.64 -18.86 15.82
N PHE A 140 -8.90 -17.55 15.71
CA PHE A 140 -10.24 -17.02 15.60
C PHE A 140 -10.97 -17.55 14.34
N LEU A 141 -10.32 -17.51 13.18
CA LEU A 141 -10.87 -18.04 11.92
C LEU A 141 -11.22 -19.52 12.03
N ARG A 142 -10.36 -20.33 12.68
CA ARG A 142 -10.66 -21.75 12.95
C ARG A 142 -11.86 -21.91 13.88
N LYS A 143 -11.96 -21.07 14.92
CA LYS A 143 -13.03 -21.12 15.92
C LYS A 143 -14.41 -20.79 15.33
N ILE A 144 -14.47 -19.88 14.36
CA ILE A 144 -15.72 -19.51 13.68
C ILE A 144 -16.07 -20.43 12.50
N GLY A 145 -15.27 -21.46 12.24
CA GLY A 145 -15.62 -22.56 11.33
C GLY A 145 -14.89 -22.57 9.99
N PHE A 146 -13.90 -21.71 9.75
CA PHE A 146 -13.13 -21.77 8.51
C PHE A 146 -12.24 -23.01 8.44
N GLU A 147 -12.29 -23.71 7.31
CA GLU A 147 -11.54 -24.93 7.06
C GLU A 147 -10.07 -24.64 6.74
N LYS A 148 -9.20 -25.63 6.97
CA LYS A 148 -7.75 -25.51 6.71
C LYS A 148 -7.43 -25.16 5.25
N ASP A 149 -8.29 -25.54 4.32
CA ASP A 149 -8.11 -25.27 2.89
C ASP A 149 -8.73 -23.94 2.42
N THR A 150 -9.26 -23.14 3.35
CA THR A 150 -9.69 -21.76 3.11
C THR A 150 -8.53 -20.95 2.56
N THR A 151 -8.75 -20.28 1.43
CA THR A 151 -7.76 -19.35 0.86
C THR A 151 -7.81 -18.02 1.63
N ILE A 152 -6.65 -17.58 2.11
CA ILE A 152 -6.47 -16.32 2.80
C ILE A 152 -5.54 -15.42 1.98
N TYR A 153 -5.96 -14.18 1.75
CA TYR A 153 -5.16 -13.12 1.18
C TYR A 153 -4.81 -12.11 2.29
N VAL A 154 -3.52 -11.90 2.51
CA VAL A 154 -3.01 -10.88 3.44
C VAL A 154 -2.58 -9.66 2.65
N THR A 155 -3.05 -8.49 3.04
CA THR A 155 -2.76 -7.19 2.36
C THR A 155 -1.29 -6.77 2.47
N GLN A 156 -0.53 -7.41 3.36
CA GLN A 156 0.91 -7.23 3.48
C GLN A 156 1.60 -7.47 2.13
N SER A 157 2.60 -6.64 1.84
CA SER A 157 3.31 -6.73 0.57
C SER A 157 4.02 -8.08 0.44
N ARG A 158 5.05 -8.30 1.27
CA ARG A 158 5.94 -9.46 1.29
C ARG A 158 5.57 -10.44 2.39
N TRP A 159 6.06 -11.66 2.24
CA TRP A 159 6.03 -12.63 3.34
C TRP A 159 6.92 -12.15 4.48
N ASP A 160 6.49 -12.43 5.71
CA ASP A 160 7.22 -12.19 6.95
C ASP A 160 6.98 -13.38 7.89
N GLU A 161 7.97 -13.73 8.70
CA GLU A 161 7.90 -14.89 9.62
C GLU A 161 6.77 -14.73 10.65
N SER A 162 6.35 -13.49 10.96
CA SER A 162 5.16 -13.25 11.80
C SER A 162 3.87 -13.83 11.23
N LEU A 163 3.81 -14.10 9.92
CA LEU A 163 2.66 -14.76 9.26
C LEU A 163 2.70 -16.29 9.34
N ASP A 164 3.78 -16.90 9.82
CA ASP A 164 3.94 -18.36 9.77
C ASP A 164 2.84 -19.07 10.57
N SER A 165 2.45 -18.54 11.73
CA SER A 165 1.34 -19.08 12.53
C SER A 165 -0.01 -19.08 11.79
N LEU A 166 -0.24 -18.11 10.91
CA LEU A 166 -1.43 -18.07 10.06
C LEU A 166 -1.34 -19.12 8.95
N LYS A 167 -0.16 -19.28 8.34
CA LYS A 167 0.09 -20.29 7.30
C LYS A 167 -0.02 -21.71 7.81
N ASP A 168 0.40 -21.97 9.05
CA ASP A 168 0.34 -23.29 9.67
C ASP A 168 -1.11 -23.80 9.79
N LEU A 169 -2.03 -22.90 10.14
CA LEU A 169 -3.46 -23.18 10.25
C LEU A 169 -4.19 -23.07 8.90
N PHE A 170 -3.72 -22.22 8.00
CA PHE A 170 -4.27 -22.01 6.66
C PHE A 170 -3.16 -22.03 5.60
N PRO A 171 -2.75 -23.20 5.09
CA PRO A 171 -1.63 -23.32 4.16
C PRO A 171 -1.80 -22.55 2.84
N LYS A 172 -3.05 -22.22 2.48
CA LYS A 172 -3.39 -21.36 1.34
C LYS A 172 -3.42 -19.87 1.71
N THR A 173 -2.41 -19.42 2.45
CA THR A 173 -2.22 -18.01 2.79
C THR A 173 -1.27 -17.36 1.78
N TYR A 174 -1.69 -16.24 1.21
CA TYR A 174 -0.99 -15.54 0.14
C TYR A 174 -0.85 -14.05 0.46
N THR A 175 0.33 -13.50 0.23
CA THR A 175 0.58 -12.05 0.31
C THR A 175 0.42 -11.37 -1.04
N LYS A 176 0.40 -10.05 -1.06
CA LYS A 176 0.32 -9.24 -2.28
C LYS A 176 1.32 -9.67 -3.36
N GLU A 177 2.59 -9.85 -3.01
CA GLU A 177 3.62 -10.22 -4.00
C GLU A 177 3.42 -11.60 -4.61
N SER A 178 2.81 -12.51 -3.85
CA SER A 178 2.58 -13.88 -4.31
C SER A 178 1.42 -13.97 -5.32
N ILE A 179 0.46 -13.04 -5.24
CA ILE A 179 -0.73 -13.00 -6.09
C ILE A 179 -0.52 -12.15 -7.35
N ILE A 180 0.33 -11.13 -7.31
CA ILE A 180 0.62 -10.34 -8.52
C ILE A 180 1.16 -11.24 -9.65
N PRO A 181 0.57 -11.21 -10.86
CA PRO A 181 1.05 -11.98 -12.01
C PRO A 181 2.52 -11.70 -12.32
N ALA A 182 3.28 -12.72 -12.72
CA ALA A 182 4.74 -12.60 -12.87
C ALA A 182 5.17 -11.55 -13.92
N ASP A 183 4.43 -11.46 -15.02
CA ASP A 183 4.58 -10.47 -16.10
C ASP A 183 4.24 -9.03 -15.66
N LYS A 184 3.44 -8.91 -14.61
CA LYS A 184 3.10 -7.64 -13.97
C LYS A 184 4.08 -7.33 -12.83
N LYS A 185 4.61 -8.32 -12.11
CA LYS A 185 5.42 -8.22 -10.88
C LYS A 185 6.51 -7.12 -10.91
N LYS A 186 7.32 -7.07 -11.97
CA LYS A 186 8.39 -6.07 -12.16
C LYS A 186 7.88 -4.62 -12.19
N ARG A 187 6.64 -4.40 -12.64
CA ARG A 187 6.00 -3.07 -12.69
C ARG A 187 5.36 -2.64 -11.36
N TYR A 188 5.20 -3.56 -10.39
CA TYR A 188 4.36 -3.34 -9.19
C TYR A 188 5.04 -3.58 -7.86
N LEU A 189 6.09 -4.41 -7.80
CA LEU A 189 6.72 -4.75 -6.53
C LEU A 189 7.76 -3.78 -6.02
N ASP A 190 8.29 -2.93 -6.91
CA ASP A 190 9.08 -1.78 -6.49
C ASP A 190 8.19 -0.68 -5.88
N SER A 191 6.88 -0.92 -5.79
CA SER A 191 5.87 0.01 -5.32
C SER A 191 5.23 -0.49 -4.02
N MET A 192 5.58 0.17 -2.92
CA MET A 192 4.96 0.00 -1.59
C MET A 192 3.47 0.43 -1.54
N MET A 193 2.82 0.62 -2.69
CA MET A 193 1.68 1.53 -2.84
C MET A 193 0.30 0.87 -2.82
N LEU A 194 0.21 -0.45 -2.92
CA LEU A 194 -1.08 -1.15 -2.99
C LEU A 194 -1.72 -1.46 -1.62
N SER A 195 -1.07 -1.17 -0.49
CA SER A 195 -1.68 -1.38 0.84
C SER A 195 -2.62 -0.24 1.26
N LYS A 196 -2.55 0.93 0.62
CA LYS A 196 -3.33 2.13 1.02
C LYS A 196 -4.58 2.39 0.19
N MET A 197 -4.86 1.61 -0.85
CA MET A 197 -5.93 1.90 -1.80
C MET A 197 -6.83 0.69 -2.10
N TYR A 198 -7.40 0.08 -1.07
CA TYR A 198 -8.50 -0.87 -1.28
C TYR A 198 -9.59 -0.72 -0.21
N PRO A 199 -10.73 -0.09 -0.53
CA PRO A 199 -12.00 -0.52 -0.01
C PRO A 199 -12.40 -1.77 -0.83
N PHE A 200 -12.11 -2.96 -0.31
CA PHE A 200 -12.70 -4.18 -0.87
C PHE A 200 -14.20 -4.12 -0.59
N GLY A 201 -14.98 -3.73 -1.60
CA GLY A 201 -16.44 -3.83 -1.55
C GLY A 201 -16.90 -5.26 -1.25
N ASN A 202 -17.86 -5.38 -0.34
CA ASN A 202 -18.61 -6.59 0.04
C ASN A 202 -17.80 -7.84 0.42
N PHE A 203 -16.63 -7.69 1.04
CA PHE A 203 -15.98 -8.79 1.75
C PHE A 203 -15.96 -8.49 3.25
N SER A 204 -16.21 -9.53 4.08
CA SER A 204 -16.02 -9.43 5.52
C SER A 204 -14.54 -9.21 5.79
N VAL A 205 -14.17 -7.96 6.03
CA VAL A 205 -12.96 -7.60 6.75
C VAL A 205 -13.23 -8.00 8.20
N MET A 206 -12.61 -9.07 8.67
CA MET A 206 -12.52 -9.30 10.11
C MET A 206 -11.30 -8.52 10.60
N ALA A 207 -11.61 -7.44 11.31
CA ALA A 207 -10.67 -6.66 12.10
C ALA A 207 -10.21 -7.47 13.30
#